data_AF-A0A1H8X763-F1
#
_entry.id   AF-A0A1H8X763-F1
#
_cell.length_a   1.000
_cell.length_b   1.000
_cell.length_c   1.000
_cell.angle_alpha   90.00
_cell.angle_beta   90.00
_cell.angle_gamma   90.00
#
_symmetry.space_group_name_H-M   'P 1'
#
loop_
_entity.id
_entity.type
_entity.pdbx_description
1 polymer ?
#
loop_
_entity_poly.entity_id
_entity_poly.type
_entity_poly.pdbx_seq_one_letter_code
_entity_poly.pdbx_strand_id
1 'polypeptide(L)'
;MFAKKLSCIVLVALALGSSCKKSPLVAVQDDNGCISRIKRDYSDPNKTELAAALKLLQDNHIATANQVVGGATLNDTITTNGPVHVMQHVFNQLYANNQPILFAQVIYHFNNGIYQSTSGYLYNSVTLDTVPHTRLSQLRYVFMQEAKNDGYAVTNKITSSCLVAEFGYLDISPDSHGQLVKAWRVTPPNQSYPLAMIRDDNGHLIYYTNGIMTLNKASH
;
A
#
# COMPACT_ATOMS: atom_id res chain seq x y z
N MET A 1 70.38 -40.86 -7.41
CA MET A 1 71.02 -39.81 -6.59
C MET A 1 70.43 -38.46 -7.03
N PHE A 2 69.87 -37.70 -6.08
CA PHE A 2 69.47 -36.27 -6.11
C PHE A 2 68.36 -35.75 -7.07
N ALA A 3 67.11 -35.85 -6.59
CA ALA A 3 66.29 -34.80 -5.96
C ALA A 3 66.23 -33.34 -6.49
N LYS A 4 65.01 -32.78 -6.33
CA LYS A 4 64.55 -31.38 -6.15
C LYS A 4 63.95 -30.74 -7.41
N LYS A 5 62.84 -29.98 -7.36
CA LYS A 5 61.89 -29.54 -6.32
C LYS A 5 60.72 -28.84 -7.06
N LEU A 6 59.53 -28.86 -6.44
CA LEU A 6 58.54 -27.77 -6.32
C LEU A 6 58.49 -26.70 -7.44
N SER A 7 57.34 -26.32 -8.00
CA SER A 7 56.17 -25.86 -7.26
C SER A 7 55.07 -25.34 -8.18
N CYS A 8 53.85 -25.29 -7.62
CA CYS A 8 52.91 -24.17 -7.67
C CYS A 8 51.74 -24.14 -8.67
N ILE A 9 50.59 -24.40 -8.05
CA ILE A 9 49.35 -23.59 -8.09
C ILE A 9 48.31 -24.03 -9.13
N VAL A 10 47.62 -25.08 -8.70
CA VAL A 10 46.15 -25.20 -8.63
C VAL A 10 45.44 -23.85 -8.80
N LEU A 11 44.96 -23.58 -10.01
CA LEU A 11 44.03 -22.47 -10.31
C LEU A 11 42.60 -23.02 -10.26
N VAL A 12 42.19 -23.45 -9.06
CA VAL A 12 40.78 -23.61 -8.70
C VAL A 12 40.25 -22.21 -8.41
N ALA A 13 39.98 -21.47 -9.48
CA ALA A 13 39.26 -20.21 -9.40
C ALA A 13 37.80 -20.52 -9.07
N LEU A 14 37.52 -20.60 -7.77
CA LEU A 14 36.38 -19.99 -7.09
C LEU A 14 35.20 -19.62 -7.99
N ALA A 15 34.53 -20.63 -8.54
CA ALA A 15 33.08 -20.57 -8.74
C ALA A 15 32.43 -20.72 -7.37
N LEU A 16 32.67 -19.75 -6.48
CA LEU A 16 31.78 -19.49 -5.36
C LEU A 16 30.49 -18.99 -6.01
N GLY A 17 29.64 -19.96 -6.36
CA GLY A 17 28.24 -19.70 -6.57
C GLY A 17 27.78 -18.90 -5.37
N SER A 18 27.48 -17.63 -5.60
CA SER A 18 26.54 -16.87 -4.80
C SER A 18 25.23 -17.64 -4.85
N SER A 19 25.16 -18.69 -4.03
CA SER A 19 23.93 -19.32 -3.63
C SER A 19 23.19 -18.22 -2.88
N CYS A 20 22.42 -17.43 -3.63
CA CYS A 20 21.26 -16.75 -3.12
C CYS A 20 20.46 -17.85 -2.45
N LYS A 21 20.69 -18.06 -1.15
CA LYS A 21 19.74 -18.75 -0.29
C LYS A 21 18.47 -17.90 -0.41
N LYS A 22 17.59 -18.28 -1.35
CA LYS A 22 16.18 -17.99 -1.21
C LYS A 22 15.86 -18.59 0.14
N SER A 23 15.74 -17.73 1.17
CA SER A 23 15.20 -18.15 2.45
C SER A 23 13.97 -18.98 2.11
N PRO A 24 13.91 -20.26 2.51
CA PRO A 24 12.74 -21.07 2.22
C PRO A 24 11.56 -20.27 2.71
N LEU A 25 10.65 -19.94 1.78
CA LEU A 25 9.37 -19.34 2.09
C LEU A 25 8.81 -20.21 3.21
N VAL A 26 8.77 -19.67 4.43
CA VAL A 26 8.11 -20.36 5.55
C VAL A 26 6.72 -20.62 5.03
N ALA A 27 6.36 -21.90 4.87
CA ALA A 27 5.10 -22.27 4.28
C ALA A 27 4.01 -21.70 5.18
N VAL A 28 3.45 -20.56 4.79
CA VAL A 28 2.35 -19.92 5.48
C VAL A 28 1.21 -20.94 5.42
N GLN A 29 0.73 -21.33 6.60
CA GLN A 29 -0.36 -22.29 6.74
C GLN A 29 -1.61 -21.73 6.05
N ASP A 30 -2.48 -22.63 5.60
CA ASP A 30 -3.77 -22.26 5.03
C ASP A 30 -4.82 -22.18 6.14
N ASP A 31 -5.70 -21.17 6.07
CA ASP A 31 -6.94 -21.10 6.84
C ASP A 31 -8.15 -21.38 5.93
N ASN A 32 -9.07 -22.22 6.39
CA ASN A 32 -10.24 -22.67 5.62
C ASN A 32 -11.45 -21.72 5.73
N GLY A 33 -11.32 -20.59 6.43
CA GLY A 33 -12.41 -19.64 6.54
C GLY A 33 -12.59 -18.80 5.27
N CYS A 34 -13.65 -18.01 5.26
CA CYS A 34 -14.06 -17.25 4.09
C CYS A 34 -13.15 -16.03 3.86
N ILE A 35 -12.67 -15.89 2.62
CA ILE A 35 -11.97 -14.71 2.12
C ILE A 35 -12.18 -14.59 0.61
N SER A 36 -12.40 -13.37 0.11
CA SER A 36 -12.60 -13.12 -1.32
C SER A 36 -11.68 -12.01 -1.82
N ARG A 37 -11.27 -12.10 -3.08
CA ARG A 37 -10.55 -11.02 -3.75
C ARG A 37 -11.55 -9.96 -4.19
N ILE A 38 -11.22 -8.69 -3.93
CA ILE A 38 -12.00 -7.55 -4.39
C ILE A 38 -11.12 -6.57 -5.18
N LYS A 39 -11.77 -5.72 -5.96
CA LYS A 39 -11.22 -4.46 -6.49
C LYS A 39 -12.05 -3.34 -5.88
N ARG A 40 -11.45 -2.48 -5.07
CA ARG A 40 -12.20 -1.37 -4.47
C ARG A 40 -12.43 -0.28 -5.52
N ASP A 41 -13.64 0.27 -5.50
CA ASP A 41 -13.89 1.53 -6.16
C ASP A 41 -13.43 2.66 -5.24
N TYR A 42 -12.41 3.39 -5.68
CA TYR A 42 -11.87 4.54 -4.98
C TYR A 42 -12.42 5.86 -5.49
N SER A 43 -13.36 5.84 -6.44
CA SER A 43 -13.99 7.06 -6.94
C SER A 43 -14.86 7.70 -5.86
N ASP A 44 -14.90 9.03 -5.87
CA ASP A 44 -15.78 9.80 -5.01
C ASP A 44 -17.25 9.43 -5.31
N PRO A 45 -18.01 8.92 -4.32
CA PRO A 45 -19.42 8.57 -4.53
C PRO A 45 -20.29 9.81 -4.81
N ASN A 46 -19.83 11.02 -4.46
CA ASN A 46 -20.51 12.26 -4.78
C ASN A 46 -20.22 12.72 -6.21
N LYS A 47 -21.12 12.34 -7.13
CA LYS A 47 -20.98 12.63 -8.57
C LYS A 47 -20.82 14.12 -8.90
N THR A 48 -21.42 15.01 -8.10
CA THR A 48 -21.33 16.46 -8.33
C THR A 48 -19.95 16.99 -7.96
N GLU A 49 -19.43 16.60 -6.80
CA GLU A 49 -18.07 16.97 -6.36
C GLU A 49 -17.01 16.34 -7.28
N LEU A 50 -17.22 15.08 -7.67
CA LEU A 50 -16.39 14.39 -8.65
C LEU A 50 -16.29 15.16 -9.98
N ALA A 51 -17.42 15.60 -10.54
CA ALA A 51 -17.45 16.35 -11.79
C ALA A 51 -16.74 17.71 -11.67
N ALA A 52 -16.97 18.42 -10.56
CA ALA A 52 -16.31 19.70 -10.31
C ALA A 52 -14.80 19.55 -10.08
N ALA A 53 -14.37 18.52 -9.36
CA ALA A 53 -12.97 18.20 -9.15
C ALA A 53 -12.26 17.82 -10.45
N LEU A 54 -12.88 16.99 -11.30
CA LEU A 54 -12.35 16.64 -12.61
C LEU A 54 -12.19 17.88 -13.51
N LYS A 55 -13.20 18.76 -13.50
CA LYS A 55 -13.11 20.04 -14.22
C LYS A 55 -11.97 20.91 -13.69
N LEU A 56 -11.80 20.99 -12.37
CA LEU A 56 -10.73 21.78 -11.75
C LEU A 56 -9.34 21.26 -12.13
N LEU A 57 -9.14 19.94 -12.15
CA LEU A 57 -7.90 19.30 -12.63
C LEU A 57 -7.66 19.61 -14.12
N GLN A 58 -8.71 19.51 -14.95
CA GLN A 58 -8.64 19.78 -16.38
C GLN A 58 -8.30 21.24 -16.70
N ASP A 59 -8.97 22.20 -16.03
CA ASP A 59 -8.75 23.63 -16.22
C ASP A 59 -7.32 24.05 -15.84
N ASN A 60 -6.66 23.27 -14.97
CA ASN A 60 -5.26 23.48 -14.56
C ASN A 60 -4.27 22.54 -15.28
N HIS A 61 -4.69 21.85 -16.34
CA HIS A 61 -3.85 20.95 -17.13
C HIS A 61 -3.17 19.82 -16.33
N ILE A 62 -3.82 19.35 -15.26
CA ILE A 62 -3.31 18.25 -14.43
C ILE A 62 -3.77 16.91 -15.03
N ALA A 63 -2.82 16.05 -15.40
CA ALA A 63 -3.09 14.76 -16.01
C ALA A 63 -3.74 13.78 -15.02
N THR A 64 -4.74 13.00 -15.46
CA THR A 64 -5.48 12.06 -14.60
C THR A 64 -5.34 10.59 -14.98
N ALA A 65 -4.51 10.26 -15.98
CA ALA A 65 -4.45 8.92 -16.59
C ALA A 65 -4.16 7.76 -15.61
N ASN A 66 -3.45 8.01 -14.52
CA ASN A 66 -3.05 7.02 -13.52
C ASN A 66 -3.63 7.32 -12.13
N GLN A 67 -4.76 8.02 -12.09
CA GLN A 67 -5.38 8.41 -10.84
C GLN A 67 -6.90 8.45 -10.92
N VAL A 68 -7.53 8.27 -9.76
CA VAL A 68 -8.98 8.37 -9.58
C VAL A 68 -9.24 9.39 -8.49
N VAL A 69 -10.07 10.39 -8.77
CA VAL A 69 -10.54 11.34 -7.76
C VAL A 69 -11.39 10.58 -6.74
N GLY A 70 -10.91 10.50 -5.50
CA GLY A 70 -11.58 9.82 -4.39
C GLY A 70 -12.27 10.75 -3.40
N GLY A 71 -12.09 12.06 -3.57
CA GLY A 71 -12.78 13.08 -2.79
C GLY A 71 -12.34 14.48 -3.19
N ALA A 72 -13.12 15.48 -2.80
CA ALA A 72 -12.71 16.87 -2.90
C ALA A 72 -13.29 17.73 -1.77
N THR A 73 -12.54 18.76 -1.38
CA THR A 73 -13.05 19.89 -0.60
C THR A 73 -13.03 21.11 -1.51
N LEU A 74 -14.19 21.64 -1.91
CA LEU A 74 -14.25 22.65 -2.98
C LEU A 74 -14.54 24.08 -2.52
N ASN A 75 -14.93 24.26 -1.26
CA ASN A 75 -15.44 25.54 -0.74
C ASN A 75 -14.88 25.86 0.65
N ASP A 76 -13.59 25.66 0.87
CA ASP A 76 -12.97 26.06 2.14
C ASP A 76 -12.57 27.55 2.07
N THR A 77 -13.42 28.41 2.64
CA THR A 77 -13.24 29.86 2.53
C THR A 77 -12.42 30.41 3.68
N ILE A 78 -11.31 31.07 3.36
CA ILE A 78 -10.45 31.74 4.35
C ILE A 78 -10.50 33.24 4.10
N THR A 79 -10.77 34.01 5.16
CA THR A 79 -10.67 35.47 5.19
C THR A 79 -9.60 35.91 6.16
N THR A 80 -8.46 36.39 5.65
CA THR A 80 -7.44 37.07 6.44
C THR A 80 -7.37 38.54 6.02
N ASN A 81 -8.19 39.40 6.64
CA ASN A 81 -8.19 40.86 6.44
C ASN A 81 -7.98 41.32 4.98
N GLY A 82 -8.73 40.72 4.04
CA GLY A 82 -8.53 40.87 2.59
C GLY A 82 -9.65 40.18 1.79
N PRO A 83 -9.49 40.03 0.45
CA PRO A 83 -10.47 39.34 -0.37
C PRO A 83 -10.69 37.89 0.10
N VAL A 84 -11.91 37.38 -0.08
CA VAL A 84 -12.24 35.98 0.24
C VAL A 84 -11.43 35.08 -0.67
N HIS A 85 -10.69 34.14 -0.08
CA HIS A 85 -10.01 33.08 -0.80
C HIS A 85 -10.79 31.77 -0.66
N VAL A 86 -11.07 31.11 -1.77
CA VAL A 86 -11.67 29.78 -1.82
C VAL A 86 -10.54 28.77 -2.01
N MET A 87 -10.16 28.08 -0.94
CA MET A 87 -9.25 26.94 -1.01
C MET A 87 -10.01 25.72 -1.51
N GLN A 88 -9.41 25.03 -2.48
CA GLN A 88 -9.90 23.74 -2.94
C GLN A 88 -8.82 22.66 -2.83
N HIS A 89 -9.24 21.44 -2.51
CA HIS A 89 -8.40 20.26 -2.37
C HIS A 89 -9.01 19.11 -3.15
N VAL A 90 -8.24 18.48 -4.04
CA VAL A 90 -8.69 17.30 -4.79
C VAL A 90 -7.81 16.11 -4.40
N PHE A 91 -8.43 15.11 -3.78
CA PHE A 91 -7.78 13.90 -3.27
C PHE A 91 -7.85 12.81 -4.34
N ASN A 92 -6.71 12.28 -4.74
CA ASN A 92 -6.61 11.28 -5.80
C ASN A 92 -5.95 10.00 -5.31
N GLN A 93 -6.61 8.87 -5.54
CA GLN A 93 -6.01 7.54 -5.40
C GLN A 93 -5.13 7.26 -6.61
N LEU A 94 -3.89 6.83 -6.37
CA LEU A 94 -2.93 6.51 -7.42
C LEU A 94 -3.03 5.06 -7.89
N TYR A 95 -2.76 4.87 -9.17
CA TYR A 95 -2.71 3.57 -9.83
C TYR A 95 -1.43 3.43 -10.65
N ALA A 96 -0.94 2.20 -10.76
CA ALA A 96 0.06 1.81 -11.74
C ALA A 96 -0.30 0.44 -12.30
N ASN A 97 -0.11 0.22 -13.60
CA ASN A 97 -0.45 -1.06 -14.25
C ASN A 97 -1.88 -1.56 -13.91
N ASN A 98 -2.84 -0.63 -13.81
CA ASN A 98 -4.23 -0.89 -13.37
C ASN A 98 -4.40 -1.48 -11.96
N GLN A 99 -3.36 -1.42 -11.12
CA GLN A 99 -3.39 -1.79 -9.71
C GLN A 99 -3.33 -0.54 -8.83
N PRO A 100 -4.07 -0.49 -7.71
CA PRO A 100 -3.96 0.61 -6.78
C PRO A 100 -2.58 0.61 -6.11
N ILE A 101 -2.02 1.80 -5.90
CA ILE A 101 -0.91 1.98 -4.97
C ILE A 101 -1.53 2.22 -3.59
N LEU A 102 -1.55 1.17 -2.78
CA LEU A 102 -2.20 1.12 -1.47
C LEU A 102 -1.61 2.20 -0.56
N PHE A 103 -2.50 2.97 0.08
CA PHE A 103 -2.20 4.15 0.90
C PHE A 103 -1.53 5.33 0.21
N ALA A 104 -1.21 5.23 -1.08
CA ALA A 104 -0.70 6.37 -1.82
C ALA A 104 -1.86 7.23 -2.33
N GLN A 105 -1.88 8.47 -1.86
CA GLN A 105 -2.75 9.51 -2.36
C GLN A 105 -1.91 10.72 -2.77
N VAL A 106 -2.39 11.43 -3.79
CA VAL A 106 -1.89 12.76 -4.13
C VAL A 106 -3.03 13.76 -3.93
N ILE A 107 -2.70 14.91 -3.34
CA ILE A 107 -3.65 16.00 -3.10
C ILE A 107 -3.19 17.19 -3.92
N TYR A 108 -4.07 17.70 -4.77
CA TYR A 108 -3.83 18.95 -5.49
C TYR A 108 -4.54 20.09 -4.75
N HIS A 109 -3.81 21.16 -4.49
CA HIS A 109 -4.28 22.33 -3.77
C HIS A 109 -4.49 23.49 -4.76
N PHE A 110 -5.62 24.16 -4.63
CA PHE A 110 -6.00 25.29 -5.48
C PHE A 110 -6.42 26.47 -4.61
N ASN A 111 -6.21 27.67 -5.13
CA ASN A 111 -6.69 28.92 -4.56
C ASN A 111 -7.49 29.65 -5.63
N ASN A 112 -8.78 29.87 -5.38
CA ASN A 112 -9.70 30.49 -6.33
C ASN A 112 -9.69 29.78 -7.70
N GLY A 113 -9.62 28.44 -7.68
CA GLY A 113 -9.58 27.62 -8.89
C GLY A 113 -8.21 27.51 -9.58
N ILE A 114 -7.17 28.17 -9.07
CA ILE A 114 -5.82 28.16 -9.64
C ILE A 114 -4.92 27.23 -8.82
N TYR A 115 -4.25 26.30 -9.50
CA TYR A 115 -3.30 25.38 -8.89
C TYR A 115 -2.19 26.10 -8.11
N GLN A 116 -1.89 25.61 -6.91
CA GLN A 116 -0.86 26.15 -6.02
C GLN A 116 0.25 25.13 -5.76
N SER A 117 -0.14 23.94 -5.31
CA SER A 117 0.81 22.93 -4.85
C SER A 117 0.22 21.53 -4.91
N THR A 118 1.11 20.55 -4.77
CA THR A 118 0.78 19.13 -4.67
C THR A 118 1.33 18.59 -3.36
N SER A 119 0.53 17.84 -2.61
CA SER A 119 0.97 17.02 -1.47
C SER A 119 0.93 15.55 -1.83
N GLY A 120 1.93 14.79 -1.38
CA GLY A 120 2.10 13.37 -1.72
C GLY A 120 3.13 13.14 -2.81
N TYR A 121 3.24 11.88 -3.26
CA TYR A 121 4.27 11.44 -4.21
C TYR A 121 3.64 10.79 -5.45
N LEU A 122 4.06 11.24 -6.63
CA LEU A 122 3.64 10.67 -7.91
C LEU A 122 4.64 9.61 -8.37
N TYR A 123 4.15 8.40 -8.64
CA TYR A 123 4.95 7.29 -9.12
C TYR A 123 5.00 7.30 -10.66
N ASN A 124 6.17 7.63 -11.22
CA ASN A 124 6.33 7.80 -12.67
C ASN A 124 6.45 6.48 -13.45
N SER A 125 6.94 5.42 -12.81
CA SER A 125 7.07 4.10 -13.43
C SER A 125 7.08 2.99 -12.39
N VAL A 126 6.33 1.92 -12.64
CA VAL A 126 6.32 0.71 -11.81
C VAL A 126 6.70 -0.48 -12.67
N THR A 127 7.81 -1.13 -12.34
CA THR A 127 8.36 -2.26 -13.09
C THR A 127 7.82 -3.62 -12.61
N LEU A 128 7.02 -3.63 -11.55
CA LEU A 128 6.41 -4.83 -11.01
C LEU A 128 5.29 -5.35 -11.91
N ASP A 129 5.17 -6.67 -12.03
CA ASP A 129 4.04 -7.32 -12.70
C ASP A 129 2.73 -7.14 -11.90
N THR A 130 1.62 -7.65 -12.47
CA THR A 130 0.28 -7.57 -11.88
C THR A 130 -0.26 -8.93 -11.43
N VAL A 131 0.60 -9.95 -11.33
CA VAL A 131 0.21 -11.33 -11.04
C VAL A 131 0.38 -11.60 -9.54
N PRO A 132 -0.70 -11.91 -8.81
CA PRO A 132 -0.58 -12.31 -7.42
C PRO A 132 0.04 -13.71 -7.26
N HIS A 133 0.85 -13.90 -6.23
CA HIS A 133 1.48 -15.18 -5.88
C HIS A 133 0.94 -15.78 -4.58
N THR A 134 0.56 -14.96 -3.59
CA THR A 134 0.02 -15.47 -2.32
C THR A 134 -1.43 -15.92 -2.47
N ARG A 135 -1.76 -17.11 -1.94
CA ARG A 135 -3.14 -17.64 -1.96
C ARG A 135 -4.00 -16.95 -0.91
N LEU A 136 -5.30 -16.79 -1.20
CA LEU A 136 -6.23 -16.13 -0.26
C LEU A 136 -6.28 -16.82 1.11
N SER A 137 -6.25 -18.16 1.16
CA SER A 137 -6.20 -18.94 2.40
C SER A 137 -5.02 -18.57 3.31
N GLN A 138 -3.86 -18.26 2.70
CA GLN A 138 -2.65 -17.86 3.42
C GLN A 138 -2.78 -16.42 3.94
N LEU A 139 -3.37 -15.52 3.14
CA LEU A 139 -3.65 -14.15 3.59
C LEU A 139 -4.58 -14.13 4.80
N ARG A 140 -5.63 -14.96 4.75
CA ARG A 140 -6.55 -15.11 5.87
C ARG A 140 -5.84 -15.66 7.09
N TYR A 141 -5.02 -16.70 6.95
CA TYR A 141 -4.24 -17.24 8.05
C TYR A 141 -3.41 -16.17 8.76
N VAL A 142 -2.62 -15.40 8.00
CA VAL A 142 -1.78 -14.31 8.55
C VAL A 142 -2.64 -13.28 9.28
N PHE A 143 -3.70 -12.79 8.65
CA PHE A 143 -4.61 -11.84 9.26
C PHE A 143 -5.22 -12.36 10.57
N MET A 144 -5.66 -13.62 10.59
CA MET A 144 -6.30 -14.23 11.76
C MET A 144 -5.31 -14.43 12.92
N GLN A 145 -4.05 -14.76 12.62
CA GLN A 145 -3.00 -14.85 13.64
C GLN A 145 -2.76 -13.49 14.29
N GLU A 146 -2.62 -12.42 13.49
CA GLU A 146 -2.40 -11.08 14.02
C GLU A 146 -3.60 -10.57 14.82
N ALA A 147 -4.82 -10.77 14.32
CA ALA A 147 -6.03 -10.39 15.04
C ALA A 147 -6.17 -11.14 16.38
N LYS A 148 -5.67 -12.38 16.46
CA LYS A 148 -5.63 -13.14 17.72
C LYS A 148 -4.54 -12.62 18.66
N ASN A 149 -3.35 -12.35 18.15
CA ASN A 149 -2.21 -11.86 18.93
C ASN A 149 -2.48 -10.48 19.55
N ASP A 150 -3.18 -9.61 18.82
CA ASP A 150 -3.61 -8.28 19.27
C ASP A 150 -4.86 -8.33 20.18
N GLY A 151 -5.45 -9.51 20.41
CA GLY A 151 -6.63 -9.69 21.26
C GLY A 151 -7.96 -9.24 20.62
N TYR A 152 -7.93 -8.62 19.45
CA TYR A 152 -9.13 -8.19 18.71
C TYR A 152 -10.07 -9.35 18.36
N ALA A 153 -9.51 -10.51 17.97
CA ALA A 153 -10.30 -11.66 17.55
C ALA A 153 -11.10 -12.29 18.70
N VAL A 154 -10.63 -12.13 19.94
CA VAL A 154 -11.28 -12.67 21.14
C VAL A 154 -12.54 -11.87 21.49
N THR A 155 -12.52 -10.56 21.25
CA THR A 155 -13.62 -9.66 21.60
C THR A 155 -14.67 -9.51 20.49
N ASN A 156 -14.29 -9.66 19.22
CA ASN A 156 -15.13 -9.27 18.08
C ASN A 156 -15.62 -10.39 17.15
N LYS A 157 -15.46 -11.68 17.50
CA LYS A 157 -15.93 -12.85 16.70
C LYS A 157 -15.48 -12.87 15.23
N ILE A 158 -14.36 -12.21 14.91
CA ILE A 158 -13.83 -12.11 13.53
C ILE A 158 -13.45 -13.47 12.92
N THR A 159 -13.27 -14.50 13.77
CA THR A 159 -13.05 -15.89 13.36
C THR A 159 -14.16 -16.45 12.49
N SER A 160 -15.39 -15.94 12.64
CA SER A 160 -16.57 -16.37 11.88
C SER A 160 -16.92 -15.47 10.69
N SER A 161 -16.28 -14.32 10.53
CA SER A 161 -16.58 -13.40 9.43
C SER A 161 -15.74 -13.71 8.18
N CYS A 162 -16.35 -13.47 7.01
CA CYS A 162 -15.61 -13.39 5.76
C CYS A 162 -14.63 -12.22 5.81
N LEU A 163 -13.48 -12.36 5.14
CA LEU A 163 -12.55 -11.25 4.86
C LEU A 163 -12.60 -10.88 3.38
N VAL A 164 -12.07 -9.72 3.06
CA VAL A 164 -11.80 -9.28 1.69
C VAL A 164 -10.32 -8.95 1.54
N ALA A 165 -9.78 -9.25 0.38
CA ALA A 165 -8.39 -8.98 0.03
C ALA A 165 -8.32 -8.15 -1.26
N GLU A 166 -7.62 -7.03 -1.19
CA GLU A 166 -7.35 -6.13 -2.30
C GLU A 166 -5.87 -6.21 -2.66
N PHE A 167 -5.58 -6.53 -3.92
CA PHE A 167 -4.22 -6.62 -4.44
C PHE A 167 -3.78 -5.28 -4.99
N GLY A 168 -2.53 -4.89 -4.73
CA GLY A 168 -1.96 -3.65 -5.23
C GLY A 168 -0.46 -3.55 -5.00
N TYR A 169 0.05 -2.33 -5.11
CA TYR A 169 1.42 -2.00 -4.75
C TYR A 169 1.45 -1.25 -3.42
N LEU A 170 2.49 -1.42 -2.63
CA LEU A 170 2.71 -0.65 -1.41
C LEU A 170 4.12 -0.07 -1.43
N ASP A 171 4.24 1.21 -1.11
CA ASP A 171 5.55 1.84 -0.86
C ASP A 171 6.01 1.50 0.56
N ILE A 172 7.08 0.73 0.67
CA ILE A 172 7.66 0.33 1.96
C ILE A 172 8.69 1.33 2.49
N SER A 173 8.94 2.41 1.74
CA SER A 173 9.87 3.47 2.11
C SER A 173 9.17 4.83 2.08
N PRO A 174 8.19 5.10 2.95
CA PRO A 174 7.34 6.29 2.85
C PRO A 174 8.11 7.62 2.95
N ASP A 175 9.30 7.65 3.56
CA ASP A 175 10.08 8.90 3.68
C ASP A 175 10.88 9.23 2.42
N SER A 176 11.45 8.22 1.76
CA SER A 176 12.24 8.41 0.54
C SER A 176 11.43 8.21 -0.75
N HIS A 177 10.29 7.53 -0.62
CA HIS A 177 9.43 7.02 -1.66
C HIS A 177 10.12 6.10 -2.68
N GLY A 178 9.31 5.42 -3.48
CA GLY A 178 9.74 4.73 -4.70
C GLY A 178 10.17 3.27 -4.53
N GLN A 179 10.17 2.72 -3.31
CA GLN A 179 10.34 1.28 -3.09
C GLN A 179 8.98 0.59 -3.02
N LEU A 180 8.44 0.28 -4.19
CA LEU A 180 7.18 -0.45 -4.29
C LEU A 180 7.39 -1.96 -4.17
N VAL A 181 6.46 -2.63 -3.48
CA VAL A 181 6.32 -4.08 -3.47
C VAL A 181 4.89 -4.49 -3.84
N LYS A 182 4.71 -5.70 -4.37
CA LYS A 182 3.36 -6.31 -4.51
C LYS A 182 2.84 -6.66 -3.12
N ALA A 183 1.64 -6.22 -2.80
CA ALA A 183 1.05 -6.38 -1.48
C ALA A 183 -0.46 -6.62 -1.54
N TRP A 184 -0.97 -7.13 -0.44
CA TRP A 184 -2.37 -7.37 -0.17
C TRP A 184 -2.84 -6.53 1.00
N ARG A 185 -3.93 -5.81 0.79
CA ARG A 185 -4.73 -5.20 1.85
C ARG A 185 -5.83 -6.18 2.25
N VAL A 186 -5.84 -6.62 3.51
CA VAL A 186 -6.87 -7.53 4.04
C VAL A 186 -7.68 -6.83 5.13
N THR A 187 -9.00 -6.84 5.01
CA THR A 187 -9.93 -6.25 5.99
C THR A 187 -11.20 -7.10 6.10
N PRO A 188 -12.04 -6.88 7.12
CA PRO A 188 -13.44 -7.26 7.04
C PRO A 188 -14.15 -6.51 5.89
N PRO A 189 -15.21 -7.09 5.31
CA PRO A 189 -16.04 -6.43 4.31
C PRO A 189 -16.59 -5.11 4.86
N ASN A 190 -16.56 -4.05 4.04
CA ASN A 190 -17.11 -2.73 4.36
C ASN A 190 -16.54 -2.08 5.63
N GLN A 191 -15.35 -2.49 6.07
CA GLN A 191 -14.67 -1.90 7.22
C GLN A 191 -13.26 -1.44 6.83
N SER A 192 -12.80 -0.39 7.50
CA SER A 192 -11.42 0.09 7.37
C SER A 192 -10.46 -0.65 8.30
N TYR A 193 -10.97 -1.18 9.42
CA TYR A 193 -10.21 -1.87 10.46
C TYR A 193 -10.98 -3.07 11.00
N PRO A 194 -10.31 -4.10 11.53
CA PRO A 194 -8.87 -4.32 11.47
C PRO A 194 -8.36 -4.47 10.03
N LEU A 195 -7.07 -4.17 9.86
CA LEU A 195 -6.39 -4.09 8.59
C LEU A 195 -5.06 -4.82 8.69
N ALA A 196 -4.76 -5.68 7.74
CA ALA A 196 -3.40 -6.19 7.52
C ALA A 196 -2.90 -5.81 6.12
N MET A 197 -1.63 -5.46 6.05
CA MET A 197 -0.86 -5.34 4.82
C MET A 197 0.10 -6.51 4.75
N ILE A 198 0.00 -7.32 3.70
CA ILE A 198 0.76 -8.58 3.58
C ILE A 198 1.51 -8.57 2.25
N ARG A 199 2.80 -8.89 2.27
CA ARG A 199 3.61 -9.01 1.05
C ARG A 199 3.15 -10.17 0.19
N ASP A 200 3.04 -9.96 -1.12
CA ASP A 200 2.59 -11.01 -2.04
C ASP A 200 3.65 -12.06 -2.36
N ASP A 201 4.94 -11.72 -2.29
CA ASP A 201 6.03 -12.63 -2.66
C ASP A 201 6.30 -13.72 -1.62
N ASN A 202 6.01 -13.44 -0.34
CA ASN A 202 6.31 -14.36 0.75
C ASN A 202 5.24 -14.47 1.84
N GLY A 203 4.10 -13.80 1.71
CA GLY A 203 3.05 -13.79 2.73
C GLY A 203 3.46 -13.13 4.04
N HIS A 204 4.58 -12.39 4.07
CA HIS A 204 5.06 -11.72 5.27
C HIS A 204 4.16 -10.53 5.62
N LEU A 205 3.77 -10.41 6.89
CA LEU A 205 3.05 -9.26 7.39
C LEU A 205 3.94 -8.00 7.33
N ILE A 206 3.47 -6.97 6.65
CA ILE A 206 4.11 -5.65 6.62
C ILE A 206 3.64 -4.82 7.80
N TYR A 207 2.33 -4.80 8.03
CA TYR A 207 1.69 -3.98 9.05
C TYR A 207 0.33 -4.55 9.42
N TYR A 208 -0.04 -4.47 10.70
CA TYR A 208 -1.38 -4.78 11.20
C TYR A 208 -1.84 -3.67 12.16
N THR A 209 -3.13 -3.36 12.13
CA THR A 209 -3.79 -2.49 13.11
C THR A 209 -5.24 -2.85 13.29
N ASN A 210 -5.73 -2.75 14.52
CA ASN A 210 -7.13 -2.90 14.86
C ASN A 210 -7.93 -1.59 14.82
N GLY A 211 -7.28 -0.46 14.51
CA GLY A 211 -7.90 0.87 14.47
C GLY A 211 -8.04 1.56 15.84
N ILE A 212 -7.59 0.93 16.93
CA ILE A 212 -7.60 1.50 18.28
C ILE A 212 -6.20 2.08 18.56
N MET A 213 -6.14 3.40 18.75
CA MET A 213 -4.94 4.07 19.24
C MET A 213 -4.94 4.03 20.78
N THR A 214 -4.18 3.11 21.36
CA THR A 214 -4.00 3.09 22.81
C THR A 214 -2.90 4.09 23.17
N LEU A 215 -3.27 5.22 23.78
CA LEU A 215 -2.30 6.11 24.40
C LEU A 215 -1.74 5.40 25.64
N ASN A 216 -0.52 4.87 25.53
CA ASN A 216 0.21 4.42 26.70
C ASN A 216 0.42 5.64 27.59
N LYS A 217 -0.17 5.62 28.79
CA LYS A 217 0.08 6.64 29.80
C LYS A 217 1.58 6.61 30.08
N ALA A 218 2.30 7.68 29.74
CA ALA A 218 3.71 7.80 30.06
C ALA A 218 3.84 7.67 31.58
N SER A 219 4.50 6.61 32.03
CA SER A 219 4.95 6.48 33.41
C SER A 219 6.04 7.53 33.62
N HIS A 220 5.65 8.71 34.11
CA HIS A 220 6.59 9.70 34.65
C HIS A 220 7.02 9.27 36.06
#